data_AF-R5CZ13-F1
#
_entry.id   AF-R5CZ13-F1
#
_cell.length_a   1.000
_cell.length_b   1.000
_cell.length_c   1.000
_cell.angle_alpha   90.00
_cell.angle_beta   90.00
_cell.angle_gamma   90.00
#
_symmetry.space_group_name_H-M   'P 1'
#
loop_
_entity.id
_entity.type
_entity.pdbx_description
1 polymer ?
#
loop_
_entity_poly.entity_id
_entity_poly.type
_entity_poly.pdbx_seq_one_letter_code
_entity_poly.pdbx_strand_id
1 'polypeptide(L)'
;MLMKYLSIKRLTWLCIAALSTPVFTSCDMMTEDRDDCPMGLYLNFKYDYNLERADMFNDHVGAVDVYVFDENGKYVTRQSEANVGSSLPLAVPTYSMKMDLDPGKYKFIVLAGQNSYSEQMESGRARFVRSDLTAGDDMTALDVRLETTQQGSDMLLVDNHGLPLDTLWHGMEVEPVEVFAGKPTYHTISLMRDTKKINVTMRELDDPTQMDVANYDMTITDRNSHILWDNSLDETSTVVYTPHATWNTDDRTPAFDHNGDPIDGVGKIAHADFMTSRILYHADAKDDGILSIVNKNTNMEVVRVNLPDLLSRLRTSEEIYRYSEQEFLDRGYDYQLDFYLKGDRLAYVNISISVLGWSKRVQFEEL
;
A
#
# COMPACT_ATOMS: atom_id res chain seq x y z
N MET A 1 84.74 39.35 -32.42
CA MET A 1 83.63 38.44 -32.82
C MET A 1 84.19 37.02 -32.73
N LEU A 2 83.54 36.17 -31.92
CA LEU A 2 83.63 34.70 -31.71
C LEU A 2 84.85 33.93 -32.30
N MET A 3 85.48 32.94 -31.67
CA MET A 3 85.11 32.08 -30.54
C MET A 3 86.36 31.32 -30.05
N LYS A 4 86.37 31.02 -28.74
CA LYS A 4 87.38 30.28 -27.97
C LYS A 4 87.39 28.78 -28.33
N TYR A 5 88.52 28.09 -28.06
CA TYR A 5 88.52 26.92 -27.15
C TYR A 5 89.90 26.73 -26.52
N LEU A 6 89.93 26.76 -25.17
CA LEU A 6 91.09 26.50 -24.32
C LEU A 6 91.00 25.07 -23.75
N SER A 7 92.09 24.32 -23.95
CA SER A 7 92.78 23.46 -22.99
C SER A 7 91.99 22.46 -22.11
N ILE A 8 92.19 21.18 -22.42
CA ILE A 8 91.98 20.02 -21.55
C ILE A 8 93.10 19.93 -20.50
N LYS A 9 92.74 19.82 -19.20
CA LYS A 9 93.64 19.32 -18.15
C LYS A 9 92.88 18.43 -17.14
N ARG A 10 93.39 17.20 -16.99
CA ARG A 10 93.68 16.38 -15.78
C ARG A 10 92.68 16.46 -14.60
N LEU A 11 92.32 15.39 -13.89
CA LEU A 11 93.16 14.61 -12.96
C LEU A 11 92.15 13.68 -12.20
N THR A 12 92.17 12.35 -12.41
CA THR A 12 92.52 11.26 -11.44
C THR A 12 91.59 10.91 -10.26
N TRP A 13 91.49 9.58 -10.06
CA TRP A 13 91.39 8.79 -8.81
C TRP A 13 90.03 8.66 -8.10
N LEU A 14 89.70 7.62 -7.31
CA LEU A 14 89.98 6.17 -7.18
C LEU A 14 89.32 5.76 -5.83
N CYS A 15 88.82 4.52 -5.73
CA CYS A 15 88.61 3.71 -4.49
C CYS A 15 87.34 3.93 -3.61
N ILE A 16 86.44 2.94 -3.50
CA ILE A 16 86.33 1.79 -2.53
C ILE A 16 85.53 2.13 -1.27
N ALA A 17 84.41 1.42 -1.04
CA ALA A 17 84.14 0.64 0.19
C ALA A 17 82.76 -0.02 0.17
N ALA A 18 82.72 -1.28 0.59
CA ALA A 18 81.57 -2.16 0.73
C ALA A 18 80.69 -1.82 1.95
N LEU A 19 79.37 -2.02 1.83
CA LEU A 19 78.43 -2.14 2.94
C LEU A 19 77.31 -3.16 2.60
N SER A 20 77.36 -4.27 3.33
CA SER A 20 76.36 -5.28 3.70
C SER A 20 74.89 -5.18 3.24
N THR A 21 74.36 -6.30 2.72
CA THR A 21 72.94 -6.77 2.71
C THR A 21 72.39 -6.98 4.14
N PRO A 22 71.06 -6.98 4.42
CA PRO A 22 69.97 -7.50 3.58
C PRO A 22 68.76 -6.56 3.39
N VAL A 23 68.15 -6.64 2.21
CA VAL A 23 66.82 -6.10 1.94
C VAL A 23 65.82 -7.03 2.63
N PHE A 24 65.15 -6.54 3.67
CA PHE A 24 64.00 -7.21 4.25
C PHE A 24 62.97 -7.45 3.14
N THR A 25 62.68 -8.70 2.88
CA THR A 25 61.50 -9.13 2.14
C THR A 25 60.29 -8.79 2.99
N SER A 26 59.74 -7.58 2.85
CA SER A 26 58.35 -7.33 3.26
C SER A 26 57.43 -7.96 2.20
N CYS A 27 57.41 -9.28 2.15
CA CYS A 27 56.21 -10.00 1.73
C CYS A 27 55.36 -10.16 2.99
N ASP A 28 54.95 -9.04 3.57
CA ASP A 28 53.76 -9.08 4.41
C ASP A 28 52.60 -9.23 3.44
N MET A 29 51.92 -10.35 3.63
CA MET A 29 50.66 -10.69 3.00
C MET A 29 49.76 -9.46 3.02
N MET A 30 49.48 -8.88 1.85
CA MET A 30 48.24 -8.15 1.66
C MET A 30 47.11 -9.18 1.73
N THR A 31 46.72 -9.58 2.94
CA THR A 31 45.34 -9.95 3.16
C THR A 31 44.58 -8.64 3.06
N GLU A 32 44.04 -8.34 1.88
CA GLU A 32 42.93 -7.40 1.84
C GLU A 32 41.85 -8.03 2.72
N ASP A 33 41.69 -7.49 3.94
CA ASP A 33 40.55 -7.76 4.78
C ASP A 33 39.31 -7.33 3.99
N ARG A 34 38.75 -8.25 3.20
CA ARG A 34 37.51 -8.06 2.41
C ARG A 34 36.27 -8.13 3.30
N ASP A 35 36.43 -8.09 4.62
CA ASP A 35 35.33 -8.10 5.58
C ASP A 35 34.50 -6.81 5.54
N ASP A 36 35.06 -5.71 5.00
CA ASP A 36 34.40 -4.40 4.86
C ASP A 36 33.82 -4.12 3.46
N CYS A 37 33.89 -5.08 2.52
CA CYS A 37 33.22 -4.90 1.23
C CYS A 37 31.73 -5.26 1.37
N PRO A 38 30.78 -4.33 1.12
CA PRO A 38 29.37 -4.66 1.05
C PRO A 38 29.18 -5.67 -0.10
N MET A 39 28.71 -6.86 0.25
CA MET A 39 28.54 -8.00 -0.64
C MET A 39 27.11 -8.50 -0.50
N GLY A 40 26.52 -8.94 -1.61
CA GLY A 40 25.14 -9.42 -1.66
C GLY A 40 24.16 -8.39 -2.22
N LEU A 41 22.88 -8.63 -1.97
CA LEU A 41 21.78 -7.82 -2.48
C LEU A 41 21.24 -6.91 -1.37
N TYR A 42 20.98 -5.67 -1.74
CA TYR A 42 20.42 -4.63 -0.90
C TYR A 42 19.08 -4.20 -1.51
N LEU A 43 18.00 -4.56 -0.83
CA LEU A 43 16.64 -4.22 -1.23
C LEU A 43 16.18 -2.94 -0.55
N ASN A 44 15.80 -1.96 -1.35
CA ASN A 44 15.11 -0.75 -0.92
C ASN A 44 13.63 -0.89 -1.24
N PHE A 45 12.78 -0.27 -0.43
CA PHE A 45 11.34 -0.26 -0.64
C PHE A 45 10.89 1.18 -0.81
N LYS A 46 9.98 1.42 -1.74
CA LYS A 46 9.37 2.74 -1.94
C LYS A 46 7.86 2.61 -2.04
N TYR A 47 7.15 3.53 -1.41
CA TYR A 47 5.72 3.69 -1.55
C TYR A 47 5.43 5.05 -2.19
N ASP A 48 5.74 5.13 -3.49
CA ASP A 48 5.48 6.28 -4.37
C ASP A 48 4.17 6.13 -5.17
N TYR A 49 3.52 4.97 -5.07
CA TYR A 49 2.26 4.66 -5.71
C TYR A 49 1.06 5.19 -4.91
N ASN A 50 1.07 6.49 -4.67
CA ASN A 50 -0.01 7.23 -3.99
C ASN A 50 -0.36 8.51 -4.78
N LEU A 51 -1.37 9.25 -4.30
CA LEU A 51 -1.82 10.49 -4.92
C LEU A 51 -0.92 11.70 -4.63
N GLU A 52 -0.16 11.70 -3.52
CA GLU A 52 0.78 12.78 -3.20
C GLU A 52 2.06 12.75 -4.05
N ARG A 53 2.33 11.62 -4.71
CA ARG A 53 3.51 11.40 -5.57
C ARG A 53 4.83 11.57 -4.81
N ALA A 54 4.80 11.25 -3.52
CA ALA A 54 5.96 11.24 -2.63
C ALA A 54 6.15 9.84 -2.06
N ASP A 55 7.40 9.48 -1.74
CA ASP A 55 7.67 8.22 -1.06
C ASP A 55 7.24 8.32 0.40
N MET A 56 6.20 7.54 0.73
CA MET A 56 5.59 7.50 2.06
C MET A 56 5.95 6.23 2.85
N PHE A 57 6.93 5.46 2.38
CA PHE A 57 7.31 4.17 2.97
C PHE A 57 7.62 4.30 4.46
N ASN A 58 8.56 5.20 4.80
CA ASN A 58 9.08 5.36 6.16
C ASN A 58 8.04 5.82 7.18
N ASP A 59 6.98 6.50 6.71
CA ASP A 59 5.92 7.04 7.58
C ASP A 59 4.78 6.04 7.81
N HIS A 60 4.55 5.13 6.85
CA HIS A 60 3.34 4.29 6.84
C HIS A 60 3.61 2.80 7.05
N VAL A 61 4.76 2.29 6.57
CA VAL A 61 5.06 0.85 6.60
C VAL A 61 5.82 0.51 7.88
N GLY A 62 5.26 -0.40 8.67
CA GLY A 62 5.84 -0.83 9.94
C GLY A 62 6.35 -2.28 9.94
N ALA A 63 6.05 -3.06 8.90
CA ALA A 63 6.63 -4.38 8.69
C ALA A 63 6.68 -4.74 7.20
N VAL A 64 7.71 -5.48 6.80
CA VAL A 64 7.91 -5.99 5.45
C VAL A 64 8.29 -7.47 5.49
N ASP A 65 7.67 -8.27 4.63
CA ASP A 65 7.98 -9.67 4.41
C ASP A 65 8.38 -9.86 2.94
N VAL A 66 9.64 -10.16 2.69
CA VAL A 66 10.20 -10.39 1.36
C VAL A 66 10.28 -11.88 1.09
N TYR A 67 9.52 -12.34 0.09
CA TYR A 67 9.57 -13.68 -0.45
C TYR A 67 10.52 -13.70 -1.65
N VAL A 68 11.53 -14.56 -1.59
CA VAL A 68 12.56 -14.69 -2.61
C VAL A 68 12.31 -15.94 -3.45
N PHE A 69 12.33 -15.77 -4.77
CA PHE A 69 12.18 -16.85 -5.74
C PHE A 69 13.40 -16.91 -6.66
N ASP A 70 13.76 -18.08 -7.15
CA ASP A 70 14.85 -18.26 -8.11
C ASP A 70 14.47 -17.78 -9.54
N GLU A 71 15.38 -17.91 -10.50
CA GLU A 71 15.16 -17.53 -11.91
C GLU A 71 13.93 -18.23 -12.52
N ASN A 72 13.64 -19.46 -12.08
CA ASN A 72 12.51 -20.27 -12.52
C ASN A 72 11.21 -19.96 -11.77
N GLY A 73 11.23 -19.04 -10.80
CA GLY A 73 10.07 -18.71 -9.97
C GLY A 73 9.81 -19.71 -8.84
N LYS A 74 10.83 -20.44 -8.38
CA LYS A 74 10.72 -21.37 -7.25
C LYS A 74 11.11 -20.71 -5.94
N TYR A 75 10.31 -20.89 -4.90
CA TYR A 75 10.51 -20.28 -3.59
C TYR A 75 11.81 -20.77 -2.95
N VAL A 76 12.64 -19.81 -2.51
CA VAL A 76 13.96 -20.05 -1.90
C VAL A 76 13.88 -19.79 -0.40
N THR A 77 13.49 -18.57 -0.02
CA THR A 77 13.50 -18.12 1.37
C THR A 77 12.57 -16.92 1.58
N ARG A 78 12.27 -16.62 2.83
CA ARG A 78 11.58 -15.39 3.24
C ARG A 78 12.42 -14.67 4.29
N GLN A 79 12.56 -13.36 4.11
CA GLN A 79 13.16 -12.47 5.11
C GLN A 79 12.13 -11.44 5.54
N SER A 80 12.02 -11.24 6.85
CA SER A 80 11.03 -10.34 7.45
C SER A 80 11.73 -9.32 8.32
N GLU A 81 11.26 -8.07 8.28
CA GLU A 81 11.70 -6.99 9.15
C GLU A 81 10.49 -6.22 9.66
N ALA A 82 10.49 -5.85 10.94
CA ALA A 82 9.41 -5.07 11.53
C ALA A 82 9.93 -4.02 12.53
N ASN A 83 9.18 -2.95 12.66
CA ASN A 83 9.36 -1.93 13.67
C ASN A 83 8.83 -2.45 15.01
N VAL A 84 9.70 -2.64 15.99
CA VAL A 84 9.34 -3.20 17.31
C VAL A 84 9.87 -2.30 18.42
N GLY A 85 8.95 -1.79 19.24
CA GLY A 85 9.28 -0.95 20.40
C GLY A 85 10.06 0.31 19.99
N SER A 86 11.28 0.46 20.50
CA SER A 86 12.17 1.58 20.14
C SER A 86 13.02 1.33 18.89
N SER A 87 13.01 0.12 18.34
CA SER A 87 13.74 -0.24 17.14
C SER A 87 12.82 -0.05 15.93
N LEU A 88 13.01 1.05 15.21
CA LEU A 88 12.19 1.42 14.04
C LEU A 88 13.05 1.44 12.76
N PRO A 89 13.64 0.30 12.33
CA PRO A 89 14.52 0.27 11.18
C PRO A 89 13.84 0.77 9.90
N LEU A 90 12.56 0.44 9.70
CA LEU A 90 11.81 0.81 8.49
C LEU A 90 11.41 2.29 8.45
N ALA A 91 11.48 2.99 9.59
CA ALA A 91 11.26 4.44 9.65
C ALA A 91 12.52 5.24 9.28
N VAL A 92 13.67 4.58 9.09
CA VAL A 92 14.92 5.25 8.75
C VAL A 92 15.02 5.41 7.22
N PRO A 93 15.13 6.63 6.67
CA PRO A 93 15.14 6.85 5.21
C PRO A 93 16.29 6.17 4.45
N THR A 94 17.36 5.81 5.15
CA THR A 94 18.51 5.07 4.58
C THR A 94 18.40 3.56 4.78
N TYR A 95 17.23 3.07 5.20
CA TYR A 95 17.01 1.64 5.39
C TYR A 95 17.19 0.90 4.08
N SER A 96 17.93 -0.21 4.15
CA SER A 96 18.11 -1.13 3.06
C SER A 96 18.23 -2.53 3.63
N MET A 97 17.38 -3.43 3.18
CA MET A 97 17.39 -4.81 3.63
C MET A 97 18.52 -5.56 2.93
N LYS A 98 19.54 -5.95 3.70
CA LYS A 98 20.59 -6.84 3.20
C LYS A 98 20.05 -8.26 3.13
N MET A 99 20.09 -8.83 1.93
CA MET A 99 19.72 -10.22 1.65
C MET A 99 20.99 -11.05 1.48
N ASP A 100 21.09 -12.14 2.23
CA ASP A 100 22.19 -13.10 2.12
C ASP A 100 21.80 -14.20 1.11
N LEU A 101 22.06 -13.92 -0.16
CA LEU A 101 21.74 -14.80 -1.29
C LEU A 101 23.01 -15.15 -2.07
N ASP A 102 23.11 -16.40 -2.49
CA ASP A 102 24.18 -16.85 -3.36
C ASP A 102 24.12 -16.11 -4.72
N PRO A 103 25.26 -15.93 -5.41
CA PRO A 103 25.27 -15.34 -6.74
C PRO A 103 24.33 -16.08 -7.71
N GLY A 104 23.41 -15.36 -8.33
CA GLY A 104 22.32 -15.93 -9.11
C GLY A 104 21.29 -14.87 -9.51
N LYS A 105 20.20 -15.27 -10.14
CA LYS A 105 19.10 -14.36 -10.46
C LYS A 105 17.86 -14.72 -9.64
N TYR A 106 17.21 -13.69 -9.11
CA TYR A 106 16.08 -13.87 -8.20
C TYR A 106 14.93 -12.93 -8.52
N LYS A 107 13.72 -13.37 -8.21
CA LYS A 107 12.49 -12.58 -8.25
C LYS A 107 11.99 -12.36 -6.83
N PHE A 108 11.21 -11.31 -6.63
CA PHE A 108 10.74 -10.92 -5.30
C PHE A 108 9.25 -10.68 -5.29
N ILE A 109 8.59 -11.12 -4.22
CA ILE A 109 7.27 -10.62 -3.83
C ILE A 109 7.42 -10.06 -2.42
N VAL A 110 6.87 -8.87 -2.20
CA VAL A 110 6.94 -8.15 -0.94
C VAL A 110 5.53 -7.93 -0.45
N LEU A 111 5.22 -8.46 0.73
CA LEU A 111 3.99 -8.17 1.45
C LEU A 111 4.36 -7.33 2.67
N ALA A 112 3.75 -6.16 2.78
CA ALA A 112 4.06 -5.21 3.84
C ALA A 112 2.79 -4.78 4.58
N GLY A 113 2.97 -4.34 5.82
CA GLY A 113 1.88 -3.92 6.70
C GLY A 113 2.33 -2.89 7.73
N GLN A 114 1.37 -2.41 8.52
CA GLN A 114 1.67 -1.48 9.62
C GLN A 114 2.26 -2.19 10.83
N ASN A 115 1.85 -3.44 11.06
CA ASN A 115 2.35 -4.31 12.12
C ASN A 115 2.92 -5.59 11.51
N SER A 116 3.70 -6.35 12.27
CA SER A 116 4.22 -7.65 11.82
C SER A 116 3.09 -8.63 11.51
N TYR A 117 3.34 -9.62 10.63
CA TYR A 117 2.33 -10.63 10.30
C TYR A 117 1.82 -11.38 11.55
N SER A 118 2.70 -11.68 12.51
CA SER A 118 2.32 -12.30 13.78
C SER A 118 1.34 -11.43 14.59
N GLU A 119 1.59 -10.12 14.68
CA GLU A 119 0.71 -9.20 15.41
C GLU A 119 -0.63 -9.02 14.69
N GLN A 120 -0.63 -8.98 13.35
CA GLN A 120 -1.87 -8.94 12.56
C GLN A 120 -2.76 -10.15 12.86
N MET A 121 -2.18 -11.36 12.98
CA MET A 121 -2.92 -12.58 13.30
C MET A 121 -3.49 -12.61 14.72
N GLU A 122 -2.89 -11.88 15.66
CA GLU A 122 -3.30 -11.77 17.07
C GLU A 122 -4.21 -10.57 17.36
N SER A 123 -4.33 -9.63 16.42
CA SER A 123 -4.99 -8.32 16.60
C SER A 123 -6.50 -8.40 16.86
N GLY A 124 -7.13 -9.54 16.59
CA GLY A 124 -8.58 -9.74 16.69
C GLY A 124 -9.40 -9.01 15.61
N ARG A 125 -8.74 -8.47 14.58
CA ARG A 125 -9.35 -7.85 13.39
C ARG A 125 -9.72 -8.92 12.36
N ALA A 126 -10.43 -8.56 11.29
CA ALA A 126 -10.47 -9.40 10.10
C ALA A 126 -9.06 -9.54 9.51
N ARG A 127 -8.65 -10.78 9.22
CA ARG A 127 -7.26 -11.14 8.94
C ARG A 127 -7.03 -11.40 7.46
N PHE A 128 -5.90 -10.90 6.96
CA PHE A 128 -5.32 -11.34 5.70
C PHE A 128 -4.41 -12.55 5.95
N VAL A 129 -4.95 -13.74 5.70
CA VAL A 129 -4.22 -15.00 5.84
C VAL A 129 -3.39 -15.23 4.59
N ARG A 130 -2.09 -15.44 4.75
CA ARG A 130 -1.16 -15.70 3.65
C ARG A 130 -0.95 -17.20 3.50
N SER A 131 -0.77 -17.68 2.27
CA SER A 131 -0.41 -19.08 2.05
C SER A 131 1.00 -19.40 2.59
N ASP A 132 1.14 -20.59 3.15
CA ASP A 132 2.42 -21.11 3.62
C ASP A 132 3.21 -21.70 2.45
N LEU A 133 4.35 -21.10 2.11
CA LEU A 133 5.23 -21.59 1.06
C LEU A 133 6.32 -22.52 1.62
N THR A 134 6.61 -23.57 0.88
CA THR A 134 7.73 -24.48 1.12
C THR A 134 8.79 -24.34 0.02
N ALA A 135 10.06 -24.57 0.37
CA ALA A 135 11.16 -24.41 -0.58
C ALA A 135 10.94 -25.26 -1.84
N GLY A 136 10.97 -24.63 -3.01
CA GLY A 136 10.68 -25.27 -4.30
C GLY A 136 9.25 -25.06 -4.82
N ASP A 137 8.34 -24.49 -4.02
CA ASP A 137 7.00 -24.14 -4.48
C ASP A 137 7.04 -23.06 -5.57
N ASP A 138 6.03 -23.07 -6.45
CA ASP A 138 5.91 -22.05 -7.47
C ASP A 138 5.47 -20.71 -6.87
N MET A 139 5.96 -19.61 -7.43
CA MET A 139 5.53 -18.27 -7.05
C MET A 139 4.02 -18.09 -7.15
N THR A 140 3.35 -18.80 -8.05
CA THR A 140 1.87 -18.77 -8.16
C THR A 140 1.14 -19.39 -6.97
N ALA A 141 1.82 -20.10 -6.08
CA ALA A 141 1.24 -20.65 -4.86
C ALA A 141 1.09 -19.60 -3.74
N LEU A 142 1.71 -18.42 -3.89
CA LEU A 142 1.51 -17.32 -2.95
C LEU A 142 0.13 -16.69 -3.18
N ASP A 143 -0.71 -16.72 -2.16
CA ASP A 143 -1.98 -15.99 -2.16
C ASP A 143 -2.24 -15.38 -0.78
N VAL A 144 -3.08 -14.35 -0.76
CA VAL A 144 -3.53 -13.66 0.44
C VAL A 144 -5.05 -13.66 0.44
N ARG A 145 -5.64 -14.26 1.48
CA ARG A 145 -7.08 -14.41 1.63
C ARG A 145 -7.58 -13.66 2.84
N LEU A 146 -8.58 -12.83 2.63
CA LEU A 146 -9.33 -12.22 3.71
C LEU A 146 -10.21 -13.27 4.38
N GLU A 147 -10.10 -13.38 5.70
CA GLU A 147 -10.92 -14.28 6.48
C GLU A 147 -12.39 -13.89 6.37
N THR A 148 -13.23 -14.88 6.09
CA THR A 148 -14.67 -14.68 5.89
C THR A 148 -15.46 -15.76 6.60
N THR A 149 -16.68 -15.42 6.98
CA THR A 149 -17.66 -16.36 7.53
C THR A 149 -18.79 -16.54 6.53
N GLN A 150 -19.24 -17.77 6.33
CA GLN A 150 -20.34 -18.06 5.41
C GLN A 150 -21.63 -17.36 5.85
N GLN A 151 -22.24 -16.58 4.95
CA GLN A 151 -23.51 -15.90 5.17
C GLN A 151 -24.51 -16.30 4.07
N GLY A 152 -25.37 -17.28 4.36
CA GLY A 152 -26.30 -17.83 3.36
C GLY A 152 -25.60 -18.75 2.34
N SER A 153 -26.21 -18.95 1.16
CA SER A 153 -25.73 -19.92 0.17
C SER A 153 -24.49 -19.47 -0.60
N ASP A 154 -24.40 -18.18 -0.97
CA ASP A 154 -23.42 -17.70 -1.97
C ASP A 154 -22.71 -16.39 -1.57
N MET A 155 -22.88 -15.92 -0.33
CA MET A 155 -22.23 -14.71 0.18
C MET A 155 -21.33 -15.02 1.37
N LEU A 156 -20.18 -14.34 1.40
CA LEU A 156 -19.19 -14.43 2.44
C LEU A 156 -19.15 -13.12 3.21
N LEU A 157 -19.34 -13.14 4.52
CA LEU A 157 -19.23 -11.95 5.36
C LEU A 157 -17.77 -11.76 5.79
N VAL A 158 -17.25 -10.55 5.59
CA VAL A 158 -16.00 -10.11 6.22
C VAL A 158 -16.34 -9.62 7.63
N ASP A 159 -16.10 -10.46 8.63
CA ASP A 159 -16.33 -10.09 10.03
C ASP A 159 -15.20 -9.18 10.52
N ASN A 160 -15.46 -7.87 10.54
CA ASN A 160 -14.48 -6.88 10.95
C ASN A 160 -14.25 -6.84 12.48
N HIS A 161 -15.06 -7.54 13.28
CA HIS A 161 -14.99 -7.56 14.74
C HIS A 161 -14.99 -6.16 15.41
N GLY A 162 -15.59 -5.17 14.76
CA GLY A 162 -15.63 -3.78 15.23
C GLY A 162 -14.30 -3.02 15.10
N LEU A 163 -13.37 -3.53 14.28
CA LEU A 163 -12.04 -2.93 14.07
C LEU A 163 -11.74 -2.74 12.57
N PRO A 164 -10.93 -1.74 12.20
CA PRO A 164 -10.51 -1.57 10.82
C PRO A 164 -9.57 -2.70 10.37
N LEU A 165 -9.63 -3.07 9.09
CA LEU A 165 -8.67 -4.00 8.47
C LEU A 165 -7.23 -3.50 8.63
N ASP A 166 -6.29 -4.44 8.74
CA ASP A 166 -4.87 -4.13 8.65
C ASP A 166 -4.54 -3.59 7.25
N THR A 167 -3.62 -2.62 7.19
CA THR A 167 -3.17 -2.11 5.89
C THR A 167 -2.24 -3.12 5.23
N LEU A 168 -2.58 -3.52 4.00
CA LEU A 168 -1.76 -4.39 3.16
C LEU A 168 -1.14 -3.58 2.03
N TRP A 169 0.16 -3.70 1.88
CA TRP A 169 0.88 -3.29 0.70
C TRP A 169 1.47 -4.51 -0.01
N HIS A 170 1.42 -4.48 -1.33
CA HIS A 170 2.01 -5.50 -2.19
C HIS A 170 3.02 -4.85 -3.13
N GLY A 171 4.18 -5.48 -3.26
CA GLY A 171 5.15 -5.17 -4.28
C GLY A 171 5.65 -6.45 -4.94
N MET A 172 6.05 -6.36 -6.20
CA MET A 172 6.63 -7.48 -6.92
C MET A 172 7.73 -7.03 -7.85
N GLU A 173 8.71 -7.91 -8.01
CA GLU A 173 9.75 -7.82 -9.02
C GLU A 173 9.85 -9.17 -9.73
N VAL A 174 9.18 -9.25 -10.88
CA VAL A 174 9.12 -10.49 -11.69
C VAL A 174 10.26 -10.58 -12.69
N GLU A 175 10.91 -9.46 -13.01
CA GLU A 175 12.14 -9.44 -13.79
C GLU A 175 13.30 -9.87 -12.87
N PRO A 176 14.05 -10.94 -13.22
CA PRO A 176 15.06 -11.45 -12.31
C PRO A 176 16.18 -10.43 -12.06
N VAL A 177 16.42 -10.10 -10.80
CA VAL A 177 17.55 -9.27 -10.35
C VAL A 177 18.77 -10.16 -10.18
N GLU A 178 19.87 -9.78 -10.83
CA GLU A 178 21.13 -10.51 -10.76
C GLU A 178 21.94 -10.12 -9.53
N VAL A 179 22.21 -11.10 -8.67
CA VAL A 179 23.11 -11.02 -7.52
C VAL A 179 24.47 -11.53 -7.94
N PHE A 180 25.48 -10.69 -7.78
CA PHE A 180 26.82 -11.00 -8.25
C PHE A 180 27.77 -11.39 -7.12
N ALA A 181 28.68 -12.31 -7.42
CA ALA A 181 29.82 -12.57 -6.55
C ALA A 181 30.74 -11.33 -6.52
N GLY A 182 31.17 -10.91 -5.34
CA GLY A 182 32.24 -9.89 -5.23
C GLY A 182 31.79 -8.43 -5.29
N LYS A 183 30.50 -8.13 -5.48
CA LYS A 183 30.00 -6.74 -5.57
C LYS A 183 28.58 -6.58 -5.01
N PRO A 184 28.24 -5.42 -4.42
CA PRO A 184 26.90 -5.15 -3.94
C PRO A 184 25.95 -4.89 -5.11
N THR A 185 24.72 -5.36 -4.98
CA THR A 185 23.62 -5.05 -5.90
C THR A 185 22.56 -4.28 -5.13
N TYR A 186 22.10 -3.15 -5.65
CA TYR A 186 21.02 -2.37 -5.06
C TYR A 186 19.81 -2.45 -5.97
N HIS A 187 18.66 -2.78 -5.41
CA HIS A 187 17.41 -2.84 -6.14
C HIS A 187 16.29 -2.21 -5.33
N THR A 188 15.37 -1.51 -5.99
CA THR A 188 14.27 -0.81 -5.33
C THR A 188 12.94 -1.39 -5.79
N ILE A 189 12.14 -1.89 -4.85
CA ILE A 189 10.82 -2.46 -5.11
C ILE A 189 9.75 -1.43 -4.76
N SER A 190 8.87 -1.12 -5.72
CA SER A 190 7.69 -0.28 -5.49
C SER A 190 6.59 -1.08 -4.81
N LEU A 191 5.97 -0.48 -3.80
CA LEU A 191 4.81 -1.00 -3.10
C LEU A 191 3.54 -0.26 -3.56
N MET A 192 2.45 -1.01 -3.63
CA MET A 192 1.09 -0.51 -3.87
C MET A 192 0.21 -0.88 -2.68
N ARG A 193 -0.65 0.04 -2.24
CA ARG A 193 -1.57 -0.22 -1.13
C ARG A 193 -2.86 -0.84 -1.64
N ASP A 194 -3.19 -2.02 -1.13
CA ASP A 194 -4.40 -2.74 -1.56
C ASP A 194 -5.63 -2.31 -0.75
N THR A 195 -5.50 -2.11 0.56
CA THR A 195 -6.68 -1.79 1.39
C THR A 195 -7.14 -0.35 1.29
N LYS A 196 -8.48 -0.16 1.26
CA LYS A 196 -9.13 1.15 1.10
C LYS A 196 -10.02 1.47 2.28
N LYS A 197 -9.94 2.70 2.78
CA LYS A 197 -10.87 3.27 3.76
C LYS A 197 -11.98 4.03 3.04
N ILE A 198 -13.23 3.74 3.38
CA ILE A 198 -14.40 4.44 2.86
C ILE A 198 -15.20 4.98 4.06
N ASN A 199 -15.28 6.30 4.17
CA ASN A 199 -16.07 6.97 5.21
C ASN A 199 -17.40 7.41 4.58
N VAL A 200 -18.51 6.97 5.15
CA VAL A 200 -19.86 7.27 4.67
C VAL A 200 -20.55 8.19 5.65
N THR A 201 -21.08 9.31 5.15
CA THR A 201 -21.91 10.24 5.90
C THR A 201 -23.30 10.28 5.28
N MET A 202 -24.35 10.38 6.09
CA MET A 202 -25.72 10.55 5.61
C MET A 202 -26.41 11.74 6.28
N ARG A 203 -27.15 12.51 5.48
CA ARG A 203 -28.03 13.60 5.94
C ARG A 203 -29.40 13.46 5.29
N GLU A 204 -30.45 13.80 6.04
CA GLU A 204 -31.82 13.91 5.53
C GLU A 204 -32.13 15.38 5.23
N LEU A 205 -32.78 15.65 4.09
CA LEU A 205 -33.08 17.01 3.61
C LEU A 205 -34.46 17.51 4.04
N ASP A 206 -35.46 16.63 4.17
CA ASP A 206 -36.82 17.06 4.51
C ASP A 206 -36.98 17.30 6.02
N ASP A 207 -36.54 16.36 6.84
CA ASP A 207 -36.44 16.50 8.29
C ASP A 207 -35.07 16.00 8.79
N PRO A 208 -34.07 16.90 8.89
CA PRO A 208 -32.72 16.54 9.35
C PRO A 208 -32.67 15.94 10.77
N THR A 209 -33.72 16.11 11.58
CA THR A 209 -33.73 15.63 12.98
C THR A 209 -33.97 14.12 13.08
N GLN A 210 -34.47 13.49 12.02
CA GLN A 210 -34.81 12.05 11.97
C GLN A 210 -33.63 11.15 11.58
N MET A 211 -32.51 11.72 11.13
CA MET A 211 -31.36 10.93 10.72
C MET A 211 -30.76 10.19 11.92
N ASP A 212 -30.67 8.86 11.82
CA ASP A 212 -30.04 8.00 12.80
C ASP A 212 -29.42 6.80 12.08
N VAL A 213 -28.11 6.61 12.25
CA VAL A 213 -27.37 5.48 11.66
C VAL A 213 -27.97 4.12 12.04
N ALA A 214 -28.58 4.02 13.22
CA ALA A 214 -29.20 2.80 13.70
C ALA A 214 -30.42 2.38 12.86
N ASN A 215 -31.00 3.27 12.06
CA ASN A 215 -32.12 2.98 11.17
C ASN A 215 -31.71 2.38 9.82
N TYR A 216 -30.41 2.29 9.54
CA TYR A 216 -29.90 1.84 8.25
C TYR A 216 -29.04 0.59 8.38
N ASP A 217 -29.09 -0.27 7.36
CA ASP A 217 -28.14 -1.34 7.14
C ASP A 217 -27.29 -0.97 5.93
N MET A 218 -25.97 -0.94 6.12
CA MET A 218 -25.02 -0.48 5.11
C MET A 218 -24.06 -1.61 4.76
N THR A 219 -23.86 -1.84 3.46
CA THR A 219 -23.01 -2.93 2.97
C THR A 219 -22.23 -2.52 1.74
N ILE A 220 -21.01 -3.01 1.61
CA ILE A 220 -20.27 -3.03 0.34
C ILE A 220 -20.17 -4.48 -0.11
N THR A 221 -20.67 -4.80 -1.30
CA THR A 221 -20.59 -6.14 -1.90
C THR A 221 -19.59 -6.13 -3.03
N ASP A 222 -18.61 -7.02 -3.01
CA ASP A 222 -17.50 -7.05 -3.99
C ASP A 222 -16.92 -8.46 -4.15
N ARG A 223 -15.96 -8.67 -5.06
CA ARG A 223 -15.28 -9.95 -5.31
C ARG A 223 -13.76 -9.81 -5.16
N ASN A 224 -13.31 -9.30 -4.02
CA ASN A 224 -11.94 -8.85 -3.80
C ASN A 224 -11.25 -9.43 -2.56
N SER A 225 -11.76 -10.54 -2.02
CA SER A 225 -11.21 -11.15 -0.79
C SER A 225 -9.99 -12.04 -1.02
N HIS A 226 -9.70 -12.44 -2.26
CA HIS A 226 -8.60 -13.34 -2.60
C HIS A 226 -7.63 -12.64 -3.54
N ILE A 227 -6.47 -12.26 -3.03
CA ILE A 227 -5.39 -11.59 -3.74
C ILE A 227 -4.34 -12.64 -4.12
N LEU A 228 -4.01 -12.73 -5.41
CA LEU A 228 -3.03 -13.67 -5.94
C LEU A 228 -1.61 -13.09 -5.88
N TRP A 229 -0.61 -13.94 -6.16
CA TRP A 229 0.81 -13.60 -6.12
C TRP A 229 1.20 -12.34 -6.92
N ASP A 230 0.54 -12.09 -8.06
CA ASP A 230 0.78 -10.96 -8.97
C ASP A 230 -0.07 -9.72 -8.63
N ASN A 231 -0.71 -9.74 -7.46
CA ASN A 231 -1.68 -8.76 -6.99
C ASN A 231 -2.98 -8.69 -7.82
N SER A 232 -3.22 -9.63 -8.73
CA SER A 232 -4.56 -9.79 -9.31
C SER A 232 -5.53 -10.37 -8.29
N LEU A 233 -6.84 -10.24 -8.54
CA LEU A 233 -7.86 -10.77 -7.65
C LEU A 233 -8.49 -12.03 -8.26
N ASP A 234 -8.68 -13.04 -7.43
CA ASP A 234 -9.58 -14.15 -7.73
C ASP A 234 -11.01 -13.74 -7.35
N GLU A 235 -11.77 -13.40 -8.38
CA GLU A 235 -13.13 -12.89 -8.26
C GLU A 235 -14.20 -14.00 -8.19
N THR A 236 -13.84 -15.25 -7.87
CA THR A 236 -14.81 -16.35 -7.84
C THR A 236 -15.87 -16.22 -6.73
N SER A 237 -15.51 -15.59 -5.61
CA SER A 237 -16.38 -15.51 -4.42
C SER A 237 -16.83 -14.08 -4.16
N THR A 238 -18.11 -13.90 -3.86
CA THR A 238 -18.66 -12.60 -3.46
C THR A 238 -18.58 -12.42 -1.95
N VAL A 239 -18.02 -11.30 -1.53
CA VAL A 239 -17.92 -10.88 -0.14
C VAL A 239 -18.76 -9.66 0.16
N VAL A 240 -19.20 -9.56 1.41
CA VAL A 240 -19.94 -8.43 1.96
C VAL A 240 -19.12 -7.83 3.09
N TYR A 241 -18.86 -6.53 3.01
CA TYR A 241 -18.27 -5.71 4.05
C TYR A 241 -19.37 -4.92 4.76
N THR A 242 -19.28 -4.87 6.09
CA THR A 242 -20.08 -3.98 6.95
C THR A 242 -19.18 -2.90 7.56
N PRO A 243 -19.74 -1.77 8.02
CA PRO A 243 -18.95 -0.78 8.74
C PRO A 243 -18.32 -1.39 9.99
N HIS A 244 -17.08 -1.01 10.29
CA HIS A 244 -16.44 -1.39 11.56
C HIS A 244 -16.75 -0.39 12.68
N ALA A 245 -17.17 0.83 12.34
CA ALA A 245 -17.65 1.83 13.28
C ALA A 245 -18.82 2.60 12.69
N THR A 246 -19.81 2.92 13.54
CA THR A 246 -20.97 3.74 13.20
C THR A 246 -21.30 4.66 14.36
N TRP A 247 -21.62 5.93 14.09
CA TRP A 247 -22.04 6.89 15.13
C TRP A 247 -22.91 7.99 14.55
N ASN A 248 -23.54 8.78 15.43
CA ASN A 248 -24.27 9.98 15.05
C ASN A 248 -23.55 11.23 15.58
N THR A 249 -23.67 12.34 14.87
CA THR A 249 -23.28 13.67 15.36
C THR A 249 -24.39 14.67 15.11
N ASP A 250 -24.46 15.71 15.94
CA ASP A 250 -25.48 16.75 15.84
C ASP A 250 -24.89 18.05 15.29
N ASP A 251 -25.67 18.74 14.46
CA ASP A 251 -25.37 20.10 14.04
C ASP A 251 -25.42 21.04 15.26
N ARG A 252 -24.55 22.05 15.27
CA ARG A 252 -24.48 23.03 16.37
C ARG A 252 -25.58 24.10 16.32
N THR A 253 -26.37 24.11 15.23
CA THR A 253 -27.43 25.07 14.96
C THR A 253 -28.77 24.36 14.83
N PRO A 254 -29.90 25.07 15.04
CA PRO A 254 -31.22 24.50 14.84
C PRO A 254 -31.38 23.88 13.45
N ALA A 255 -32.19 22.83 13.37
CA ALA A 255 -32.59 22.25 12.09
C ALA A 255 -33.57 23.18 11.36
N PHE A 256 -33.57 23.11 10.04
CA PHE A 256 -34.53 23.76 9.17
C PHE A 256 -35.10 22.72 8.21
N ASP A 257 -36.37 22.86 7.85
CA ASP A 257 -37.00 22.03 6.83
C ASP A 257 -36.55 22.44 5.41
N HIS A 258 -37.03 21.73 4.40
CA HIS A 258 -36.75 22.04 3.00
C HIS A 258 -37.19 23.46 2.57
N ASN A 259 -38.17 24.07 3.25
CA ASN A 259 -38.65 25.43 2.97
C ASN A 259 -37.84 26.51 3.71
N GLY A 260 -36.94 26.10 4.61
CA GLY A 260 -36.16 26.99 5.46
C GLY A 260 -36.88 27.39 6.75
N ASP A 261 -37.95 26.69 7.12
CA ASP A 261 -38.66 26.89 8.38
C ASP A 261 -37.95 26.15 9.53
N PRO A 262 -37.79 26.76 10.72
CA PRO A 262 -37.13 26.10 11.84
C PRO A 262 -37.90 24.86 12.32
N ILE A 263 -37.17 23.77 12.53
CA ILE A 263 -37.67 22.53 13.15
C ILE A 263 -37.20 22.49 14.61
N ASP A 264 -38.03 21.95 15.50
CA ASP A 264 -37.64 21.73 16.90
C ASP A 264 -36.53 20.66 16.99
N GLY A 265 -35.40 21.02 17.59
CA GLY A 265 -34.21 20.17 17.70
C GLY A 265 -33.06 20.61 16.79
N VAL A 266 -32.13 19.67 16.57
CA VAL A 266 -30.90 19.87 15.80
C VAL A 266 -30.81 18.84 14.69
N GLY A 267 -30.17 19.22 13.58
CA GLY A 267 -29.91 18.30 12.48
C GLY A 267 -28.98 17.19 12.96
N LYS A 268 -29.27 15.96 12.58
CA LYS A 268 -28.45 14.79 12.89
C LYS A 268 -27.74 14.31 11.63
N ILE A 269 -26.57 13.73 11.85
CA ILE A 269 -25.71 13.20 10.79
C ILE A 269 -25.33 11.79 11.20
N ALA A 270 -25.61 10.82 10.33
CA ALA A 270 -25.19 9.44 10.51
C ALA A 270 -23.83 9.23 9.84
N HIS A 271 -22.94 8.49 10.51
CA HIS A 271 -21.59 8.19 10.03
C HIS A 271 -21.33 6.69 10.08
N ALA A 272 -20.60 6.18 9.09
CA ALA A 272 -20.17 4.79 9.02
C ALA A 272 -18.79 4.67 8.35
N ASP A 273 -17.86 4.03 9.04
CA ASP A 273 -16.51 3.79 8.52
C ASP A 273 -16.39 2.33 8.02
N PHE A 274 -15.98 2.16 6.77
CA PHE A 274 -15.66 0.89 6.14
C PHE A 274 -14.16 0.76 5.88
N MET A 275 -13.71 -0.48 5.84
CA MET A 275 -12.43 -0.87 5.26
C MET A 275 -12.69 -2.02 4.29
N THR A 276 -12.08 -1.95 3.10
CA THR A 276 -12.21 -2.96 2.05
C THR A 276 -10.84 -3.39 1.54
N SER A 277 -10.79 -4.52 0.84
CA SER A 277 -9.63 -4.94 0.06
C SER A 277 -9.46 -4.05 -1.18
N ARG A 278 -8.62 -4.46 -2.13
CA ARG A 278 -8.41 -3.75 -3.39
C ARG A 278 -9.72 -3.58 -4.16
N ILE A 279 -9.95 -2.39 -4.70
CA ILE A 279 -11.14 -2.05 -5.51
C ILE A 279 -10.74 -2.09 -6.98
N LEU A 280 -11.46 -2.85 -7.79
CA LEU A 280 -11.24 -2.95 -9.24
C LEU A 280 -12.31 -2.21 -10.02
N TYR A 281 -11.89 -1.52 -11.08
CA TYR A 281 -12.74 -0.93 -12.10
C TYR A 281 -12.80 -1.88 -13.30
N HIS A 282 -13.96 -2.50 -13.53
CA HIS A 282 -14.13 -3.48 -14.60
C HIS A 282 -14.55 -2.83 -15.92
N ALA A 283 -14.34 -3.55 -17.01
CA ALA A 283 -14.85 -3.15 -18.32
C ALA A 283 -16.39 -3.18 -18.38
N ASP A 284 -17.02 -4.09 -17.63
CA ASP A 284 -18.47 -4.19 -17.48
C ASP A 284 -18.88 -3.73 -16.08
N ALA A 285 -19.60 -2.61 -15.99
CA ALA A 285 -19.98 -1.98 -14.73
C ALA A 285 -20.90 -2.83 -13.84
N LYS A 286 -21.44 -3.95 -14.35
CA LYS A 286 -22.21 -4.91 -13.53
C LYS A 286 -21.32 -5.75 -12.61
N ASP A 287 -20.04 -5.88 -12.97
CA ASP A 287 -19.07 -6.71 -12.26
C ASP A 287 -18.40 -5.94 -11.11
N ASP A 288 -18.54 -4.61 -11.09
CA ASP A 288 -18.02 -3.73 -10.04
C ASP A 288 -18.68 -3.92 -8.67
N GLY A 289 -17.93 -3.59 -7.62
CA GLY A 289 -18.41 -3.55 -6.26
C GLY A 289 -19.53 -2.51 -6.05
N ILE A 290 -20.51 -2.86 -5.21
CA ILE A 290 -21.70 -2.04 -4.94
C ILE A 290 -21.72 -1.62 -3.47
N LEU A 291 -21.86 -0.32 -3.21
CA LEU A 291 -22.28 0.20 -1.91
C LEU A 291 -23.80 0.32 -1.88
N SER A 292 -24.43 -0.35 -0.93
CA SER A 292 -25.88 -0.37 -0.71
C SER A 292 -26.22 0.06 0.71
N ILE A 293 -27.25 0.89 0.84
CA ILE A 293 -27.81 1.33 2.12
C ILE A 293 -29.31 1.10 2.10
N VAL A 294 -29.80 0.31 3.06
CA VAL A 294 -31.22 -0.04 3.20
C VAL A 294 -31.77 0.60 4.48
N ASN A 295 -32.88 1.31 4.35
CA ASN A 295 -33.62 1.82 5.50
C ASN A 295 -34.41 0.67 6.13
N LYS A 296 -34.12 0.31 7.38
CA LYS A 296 -34.79 -0.79 8.10
C LYS A 296 -36.25 -0.52 8.40
N ASN A 297 -36.65 0.75 8.51
CA ASN A 297 -38.02 1.10 8.84
C ASN A 297 -38.95 0.91 7.64
N THR A 298 -38.45 1.18 6.43
CA THR A 298 -39.24 1.14 5.18
C THR A 298 -38.88 -0.05 4.29
N ASN A 299 -37.80 -0.77 4.61
CA ASN A 299 -37.18 -1.83 3.79
C ASN A 299 -36.83 -1.39 2.37
N MET A 300 -36.60 -0.09 2.15
CA MET A 300 -36.22 0.44 0.85
C MET A 300 -34.71 0.65 0.78
N GLU A 301 -34.13 0.26 -0.35
CA GLU A 301 -32.74 0.56 -0.69
C GLU A 301 -32.63 2.03 -1.08
N VAL A 302 -32.25 2.86 -0.13
CA VAL A 302 -32.20 4.33 -0.27
C VAL A 302 -30.96 4.79 -1.01
N VAL A 303 -29.87 4.01 -0.97
CA VAL A 303 -28.65 4.25 -1.75
C VAL A 303 -28.22 2.94 -2.39
N ARG A 304 -27.96 2.99 -3.70
CA ARG A 304 -27.29 1.92 -4.43
C ARG A 304 -26.35 2.54 -5.46
N VAL A 305 -25.04 2.43 -5.25
CA VAL A 305 -24.04 3.03 -6.14
C VAL A 305 -22.98 2.01 -6.56
N ASN A 306 -22.55 2.08 -7.82
CA ASN A 306 -21.34 1.42 -8.29
C ASN A 306 -20.15 2.15 -7.66
N LEU A 307 -19.46 1.48 -6.74
CA LEU A 307 -18.43 2.09 -5.92
C LEU A 307 -17.17 2.44 -6.74
N PRO A 308 -16.55 1.52 -7.52
CA PRO A 308 -15.43 1.85 -8.40
C PRO A 308 -15.71 3.03 -9.34
N ASP A 309 -16.86 3.02 -10.02
CA ASP A 309 -17.26 4.10 -10.93
C ASP A 309 -17.41 5.42 -10.17
N LEU A 310 -18.14 5.43 -9.05
CA LEU A 310 -18.35 6.63 -8.26
C LEU A 310 -17.01 7.23 -7.77
N LEU A 311 -16.12 6.41 -7.23
CA LEU A 311 -14.81 6.86 -6.73
C LEU A 311 -13.91 7.36 -7.88
N SER A 312 -13.91 6.70 -9.04
CA SER A 312 -13.10 7.11 -10.20
C SER A 312 -13.47 8.51 -10.73
N ARG A 313 -14.68 8.99 -10.43
CA ARG A 313 -15.14 10.34 -10.82
C ARG A 313 -14.46 11.46 -10.05
N LEU A 314 -13.72 11.15 -8.97
CA LEU A 314 -12.88 12.12 -8.26
C LEU A 314 -11.71 12.62 -9.10
N ARG A 315 -11.33 11.90 -10.17
CA ARG A 315 -10.29 12.33 -11.09
C ARG A 315 -10.61 13.72 -11.65
N THR A 316 -9.67 14.64 -11.46
CA THR A 316 -9.75 16.00 -12.02
C THR A 316 -9.30 16.02 -13.47
N SER A 317 -9.50 17.15 -14.16
CA SER A 317 -9.01 17.31 -15.55
C SER A 317 -7.50 17.12 -15.67
N GLU A 318 -6.72 17.35 -14.61
CA GLU A 318 -5.27 17.11 -14.61
C GLU A 318 -4.90 15.64 -14.45
N GLU A 319 -5.79 14.82 -13.91
CA GLU A 319 -5.54 13.40 -13.63
C GLU A 319 -6.16 12.47 -14.66
N ILE A 320 -7.27 12.85 -15.29
CA ILE A 320 -7.89 12.07 -16.36
C ILE A 320 -6.89 11.77 -17.49
N TYR A 321 -5.93 12.66 -17.73
CA TYR A 321 -4.87 12.46 -18.72
C TYR A 321 -3.60 11.80 -18.15
N ARG A 322 -3.51 11.61 -16.83
CA ARG A 322 -2.34 11.02 -16.16
C ARG A 322 -2.56 9.57 -15.75
N TYR A 323 -3.75 9.26 -15.26
CA TYR A 323 -4.07 7.97 -14.63
C TYR A 323 -5.34 7.40 -15.25
N SER A 324 -5.31 6.09 -15.50
CA SER A 324 -6.54 5.34 -15.74
C SER A 324 -7.44 5.36 -14.49
N GLU A 325 -8.68 4.91 -14.67
CA GLU A 325 -9.63 4.66 -13.58
C GLU A 325 -8.98 3.79 -12.51
N GLN A 326 -8.43 2.64 -12.93
CA GLN A 326 -7.82 1.67 -12.02
C GLN A 326 -6.60 2.24 -11.30
N GLU A 327 -5.70 2.91 -12.03
CA GLU A 327 -4.50 3.49 -11.41
C GLU A 327 -4.88 4.56 -10.37
N PHE A 328 -5.94 5.34 -10.62
CA PHE A 328 -6.43 6.28 -9.62
C PHE A 328 -6.97 5.57 -8.37
N LEU A 329 -7.77 4.51 -8.55
CA LEU A 329 -8.31 3.72 -7.43
C LEU A 329 -7.20 3.04 -6.62
N ASP A 330 -6.15 2.58 -7.28
CA ASP A 330 -5.00 1.95 -6.62
C ASP A 330 -4.17 2.97 -5.83
N ARG A 331 -3.99 4.19 -6.35
CA ARG A 331 -3.27 5.29 -5.67
C ARG A 331 -4.05 5.93 -4.52
N GLY A 332 -5.38 6.01 -4.64
CA GLY A 332 -6.26 6.54 -3.61
C GLY A 332 -6.59 5.50 -2.54
N TYR A 333 -6.65 5.91 -1.27
CA TYR A 333 -6.86 4.96 -0.17
C TYR A 333 -7.78 5.45 0.96
N ASP A 334 -8.17 6.73 0.99
CA ASP A 334 -9.05 7.29 2.03
C ASP A 334 -10.12 8.18 1.40
N TYR A 335 -11.27 7.57 1.16
CA TYR A 335 -12.40 8.18 0.46
C TYR A 335 -13.48 8.60 1.45
N GLN A 336 -14.19 9.69 1.13
CA GLN A 336 -15.35 10.15 1.87
C GLN A 336 -16.53 10.31 0.91
N LEU A 337 -17.68 9.78 1.33
CA LEU A 337 -18.94 9.74 0.58
C LEU A 337 -20.06 10.33 1.45
N ASP A 338 -20.50 11.54 1.15
CA ASP A 338 -21.59 12.20 1.86
C ASP A 338 -22.89 12.10 1.04
N PHE A 339 -23.81 11.24 1.49
CA PHE A 339 -25.12 11.06 0.87
C PHE A 339 -26.16 12.00 1.48
N TYR A 340 -26.96 12.63 0.62
CA TYR A 340 -28.07 13.49 1.01
C TYR A 340 -29.36 12.85 0.53
N LEU A 341 -30.20 12.47 1.47
CA LEU A 341 -31.48 11.81 1.24
C LEU A 341 -32.62 12.82 1.29
N LYS A 342 -33.69 12.52 0.56
CA LYS A 342 -34.98 13.20 0.62
C LYS A 342 -36.06 12.14 0.84
N GLY A 343 -36.42 11.93 2.09
CA GLY A 343 -37.12 10.72 2.52
C GLY A 343 -36.32 9.47 2.14
N ASP A 344 -36.97 8.48 1.54
CA ASP A 344 -36.31 7.24 1.11
C ASP A 344 -35.68 7.32 -0.30
N ARG A 345 -35.29 8.52 -0.76
CA ARG A 345 -34.66 8.72 -2.08
C ARG A 345 -33.31 9.42 -1.94
N LEU A 346 -32.33 8.95 -2.70
CA LEU A 346 -31.05 9.65 -2.83
C LEU A 346 -31.20 10.90 -3.71
N ALA A 347 -31.02 12.08 -3.12
CA ALA A 347 -31.07 13.35 -3.85
C ALA A 347 -29.73 13.63 -4.56
N TYR A 348 -28.62 13.61 -3.80
CA TYR A 348 -27.28 13.77 -4.35
C TYR A 348 -26.22 13.19 -3.40
N VAL A 349 -25.02 12.97 -3.94
CA VAL A 349 -23.84 12.57 -3.17
C VAL A 349 -22.71 13.57 -3.38
N ASN A 350 -21.99 13.92 -2.31
CA ASN A 350 -20.69 14.56 -2.41
C ASN A 350 -19.61 13.50 -2.16
N ILE A 351 -18.61 13.46 -3.02
CA ILE A 351 -17.49 12.54 -2.89
C ILE A 351 -16.20 13.35 -2.73
N SER A 352 -15.31 12.91 -1.85
CA SER A 352 -14.00 13.51 -1.63
C SER A 352 -12.94 12.45 -1.31
N ILE A 353 -11.67 12.85 -1.38
CA ILE A 353 -10.52 12.03 -0.97
C ILE A 353 -9.58 12.86 -0.09
N SER A 354 -9.28 12.35 1.11
CA SER A 354 -8.56 13.08 2.16
C SER A 354 -7.20 13.60 1.71
N VAL A 355 -6.53 12.85 0.83
CA VAL A 355 -5.16 13.13 0.38
C VAL A 355 -5.06 14.41 -0.46
N LEU A 356 -6.13 14.80 -1.16
CA LEU A 356 -6.10 15.94 -2.11
C LEU A 356 -7.05 17.08 -1.74
N GLY A 357 -7.89 16.92 -0.71
CA GLY A 357 -8.86 17.94 -0.29
C GLY A 357 -9.90 18.30 -1.37
N TRP A 358 -10.06 17.45 -2.39
CA TRP A 358 -10.99 17.69 -3.49
C TRP A 358 -12.37 17.12 -3.18
N SER A 359 -13.41 17.83 -3.61
CA SER A 359 -14.79 17.40 -3.48
C SER A 359 -15.53 17.54 -4.81
N LYS A 360 -16.39 16.57 -5.11
CA LYS A 360 -17.26 16.57 -6.29
C LYS A 360 -18.69 16.22 -5.88
N ARG A 361 -19.65 17.00 -6.36
CA ARG A 361 -21.07 16.73 -6.19
C ARG A 361 -21.61 15.98 -7.40
N VAL A 362 -22.28 14.87 -7.17
CA VAL A 362 -23.01 14.08 -8.18
C VAL A 362 -24.49 14.13 -7.83
N GLN A 363 -25.30 14.68 -8.72
CA GLN A 363 -26.75 14.84 -8.54
C GLN A 363 -27.51 13.70 -9.23
N PHE A 364 -28.53 13.17 -8.56
CA PHE A 364 -29.36 12.06 -9.06
C PHE A 364 -30.81 12.46 -9.38
N GLU A 365 -31.27 13.63 -8.92
CA GLU A 365 -32.59 14.18 -9.27
C GLU A 365 -32.49 15.27 -10.36
N GLU A 366 -33.43 15.23 -11.31
CA GLU A 366 -33.85 16.43 -12.06
C GLU A 366 -34.89 17.15 -11.18
N LEU A 367 -34.60 18.40 -10.80
CA LEU A 367 -35.52 19.26 -10.02
C LEU A 367 -36.79 19.61 -10.79
#